data_AF-A0A6B0GQ27-F1
#
_entry.id   AF-A0A6B0GQ27-F1
#
_cell.length_a   1.000
_cell.length_b   1.000
_cell.length_c   1.000
_cell.angle_alpha   90.00
_cell.angle_beta   90.00
_cell.angle_gamma   90.00
#
_symmetry.space_group_name_H-M   'P 1'
#
loop_
_entity.id
_entity.type
_entity.pdbx_description
1 polymer ?
#
loop_
_entity_poly.entity_id
_entity_poly.type
_entity_poly.pdbx_seq_one_letter_code
_entity_poly.pdbx_strand_id
1 'polypeptide(L)'
;MDDDLLYATHLVLLQLVVLDAVVHLDSIWANVVAVAASGVFPRLATALMVLSILGTGAGIVAFRVDLVSRRTLYLLGVGFMLAQLLGWFVYHNVAAPNFGHSHGTGFTAVVNSTWEHLTQDPLEGVSKLTETLALVVLLVLLRVDPRARPADDGPPVRERLDA
;
A
#
# COMPACT_ATOMS: atom_id res chain seq x y z
N MET A 1 2.59 24.69 -7.72
CA MET A 1 1.38 23.90 -7.44
C MET A 1 0.78 24.53 -6.22
N ASP A 2 -0.49 24.92 -6.31
CA ASP A 2 -1.14 25.72 -5.29
C ASP A 2 -1.31 24.89 -4.01
N ASP A 3 -1.19 25.53 -2.84
CA ASP A 3 -1.26 24.85 -1.53
C ASP A 3 -2.60 24.11 -1.35
N ASP A 4 -3.68 24.63 -1.95
CA ASP A 4 -5.00 23.99 -1.95
C ASP A 4 -5.01 22.66 -2.71
N LEU A 5 -4.31 22.59 -3.84
CA LEU A 5 -4.21 21.36 -4.64
C LEU A 5 -3.35 20.30 -3.92
N LEU A 6 -2.29 20.71 -3.22
CA LEU A 6 -1.52 19.83 -2.35
C LEU A 6 -2.38 19.25 -1.24
N TYR A 7 -3.12 20.11 -0.54
CA TYR A 7 -3.99 19.72 0.54
C TYR A 7 -5.08 18.74 0.06
N ALA A 8 -5.74 19.04 -1.06
CA ALA A 8 -6.71 18.13 -1.67
C ALA A 8 -6.09 16.77 -2.01
N THR A 9 -4.86 16.74 -2.54
CA THR A 9 -4.14 15.50 -2.86
C THR A 9 -3.82 14.69 -1.59
N HIS A 10 -3.44 15.34 -0.50
CA HIS A 10 -3.24 14.66 0.80
C HIS A 10 -4.56 14.09 1.35
N LEU A 11 -5.68 14.80 1.21
CA LEU A 11 -6.99 14.31 1.62
C LEU A 11 -7.42 13.08 0.81
N VAL A 12 -7.23 13.11 -0.51
CA VAL A 12 -7.50 11.94 -1.38
C VAL A 12 -6.66 10.75 -0.96
N LEU A 13 -5.36 10.95 -0.71
CA LEU A 13 -4.50 9.87 -0.21
C LEU A 13 -5.02 9.29 1.12
N LEU A 14 -5.39 10.15 2.07
CA LEU A 14 -5.93 9.70 3.35
C LEU A 14 -7.22 8.89 3.18
N GLN A 15 -8.13 9.35 2.31
CA GLN A 15 -9.38 8.63 2.01
C GLN A 15 -9.11 7.25 1.40
N LEU A 16 -8.19 7.15 0.45
CA LEU A 16 -7.80 5.88 -0.17
C LEU A 16 -7.19 4.91 0.84
N VAL A 17 -6.27 5.40 1.67
CA VAL A 17 -5.59 4.58 2.68
C VAL A 17 -6.55 4.10 3.78
N VAL A 18 -7.51 4.94 4.18
CA VAL A 18 -8.56 4.54 5.13
C VAL A 18 -9.51 3.53 4.50
N LEU A 19 -9.91 3.73 3.25
CA LEU A 19 -10.76 2.80 2.52
C LEU A 19 -10.09 1.42 2.39
N ASP A 20 -8.80 1.38 2.01
CA ASP A 20 -8.01 0.15 1.93
C ASP A 20 -8.00 -0.60 3.29
N ALA A 21 -7.69 0.12 4.38
CA ALA A 21 -7.69 -0.47 5.71
C ALA A 21 -9.07 -1.02 6.12
N VAL A 22 -10.16 -0.36 5.76
CA VAL A 22 -11.53 -0.83 6.00
C VAL A 22 -11.84 -2.09 5.20
N VAL A 23 -11.48 -2.13 3.91
CA VAL A 23 -11.68 -3.31 3.04
C VAL A 23 -10.86 -4.49 3.54
N HIS A 24 -9.61 -4.29 3.95
CA HIS A 24 -8.78 -5.35 4.53
C HIS A 24 -9.38 -5.85 5.84
N LEU A 25 -9.84 -4.95 6.71
CA LEU A 25 -10.45 -5.31 7.99
C LEU A 25 -11.71 -6.15 7.79
N ASP A 26 -12.60 -5.72 6.89
CA ASP A 26 -13.83 -6.46 6.54
C ASP A 26 -13.48 -7.87 6.03
N SER A 27 -12.52 -7.96 5.11
CA SER A 27 -12.05 -9.22 4.51
C SER A 27 -11.49 -10.22 5.52
N ILE A 28 -10.96 -9.76 6.66
CA ILE A 28 -10.35 -10.63 7.67
C ILE A 28 -11.11 -10.70 8.99
N TRP A 29 -12.19 -9.93 9.16
CA TRP A 29 -12.85 -9.76 10.45
C TRP A 29 -13.26 -11.08 11.09
N ALA A 30 -13.92 -11.94 10.31
CA ALA A 30 -14.34 -13.27 10.78
C ALA A 30 -13.14 -14.14 11.23
N ASN A 31 -12.02 -14.07 10.49
CA ASN A 31 -10.80 -14.81 10.83
C ASN A 31 -10.15 -14.26 12.12
N VAL A 32 -10.13 -12.93 12.30
CA VAL A 32 -9.61 -12.29 13.51
C VAL A 32 -10.44 -12.71 14.74
N VAL A 33 -11.77 -12.70 14.63
CA VAL A 33 -12.67 -13.15 15.71
C VAL A 33 -12.43 -14.63 16.03
N ALA A 34 -12.30 -15.48 15.01
CA ALA A 34 -12.04 -16.91 15.20
C ALA A 34 -10.69 -17.18 15.87
N VAL A 35 -9.63 -16.45 15.49
CA VAL A 35 -8.31 -16.53 16.13
C VAL A 35 -8.38 -16.09 17.59
N ALA A 36 -9.06 -14.98 17.88
CA ALA A 36 -9.23 -14.49 19.25
C ALA A 36 -9.98 -15.50 20.15
N ALA A 37 -10.98 -16.20 19.59
CA ALA A 37 -11.75 -17.21 20.32
C ALA A 37 -11.01 -18.54 20.50
N SER A 38 -10.22 -18.96 19.51
CA SER A 38 -9.59 -20.30 19.48
C SER A 38 -8.13 -20.32 19.94
N GLY A 39 -7.43 -19.19 19.91
CA GLY A 39 -5.98 -19.10 20.15
C GLY A 39 -5.11 -19.75 19.06
N VAL A 40 -5.71 -20.23 17.96
CA VAL A 40 -4.99 -20.85 16.85
C VAL A 40 -4.37 -19.76 15.97
N PHE A 41 -3.12 -19.96 15.57
CA PHE A 41 -2.38 -18.96 14.80
C PHE A 41 -3.08 -18.66 13.45
N PRO A 42 -3.24 -17.37 13.06
CA PRO A 42 -3.88 -17.01 11.81
C PRO A 42 -3.15 -17.60 10.61
N ARG A 43 -3.88 -17.82 9.50
CA ARG A 43 -3.24 -18.06 8.19
C ARG A 43 -2.32 -16.88 7.88
N LEU A 44 -1.18 -17.14 7.23
CA LEU A 44 -0.18 -16.11 6.90
C LEU A 44 -0.81 -14.87 6.25
N ALA A 45 -1.77 -15.06 5.33
CA ALA A 45 -2.50 -13.97 4.68
C ALA A 45 -3.25 -13.06 5.69
N THR A 46 -3.95 -13.65 6.66
CA THR A 46 -4.64 -12.89 7.73
C THR A 46 -3.64 -12.10 8.56
N ALA A 47 -2.50 -12.70 8.93
CA ALA A 47 -1.46 -12.00 9.68
C ALA A 47 -0.89 -10.80 8.88
N LEU A 48 -0.61 -10.99 7.59
CA LEU A 48 -0.11 -9.93 6.72
C LEU A 48 -1.12 -8.79 6.54
N MET A 49 -2.42 -9.09 6.43
CA MET A 49 -3.47 -8.07 6.37
C MET A 49 -3.62 -7.31 7.70
N VAL A 50 -3.52 -7.99 8.85
CA VAL A 50 -3.48 -7.28 10.15
C VAL A 50 -2.26 -6.36 10.24
N LEU A 51 -1.07 -6.87 9.88
CA LEU A 51 0.16 -6.06 9.87
C LEU A 51 0.04 -4.88 8.89
N SER A 52 -0.68 -5.06 7.79
CA SER A 52 -0.98 -3.99 6.85
C SER A 52 -1.79 -2.87 7.53
N ILE A 53 -2.94 -3.20 8.12
CA ILE A 53 -3.79 -2.23 8.82
C ILE A 53 -3.01 -1.50 9.93
N LEU A 54 -2.23 -2.24 10.71
CA LEU A 54 -1.39 -1.66 11.77
C LEU A 54 -0.27 -0.78 11.22
N GLY A 55 0.38 -1.18 10.13
CA GLY A 55 1.43 -0.42 9.46
C GLY A 55 0.92 0.92 8.93
N THR A 56 -0.28 0.91 8.33
CA THR A 56 -1.00 2.12 7.91
C THR A 56 -1.26 3.06 9.08
N GLY A 57 -1.84 2.54 10.18
CA GLY A 57 -2.10 3.34 11.38
C GLY A 57 -0.82 3.91 12.01
N ALA A 58 0.23 3.08 12.11
CA ALA A 58 1.53 3.48 12.64
C ALA A 58 2.18 4.57 11.79
N GLY A 59 2.09 4.47 10.46
CA GLY A 59 2.59 5.51 9.54
C GLY A 59 1.89 6.85 9.73
N ILE A 60 0.56 6.85 9.89
CA ILE A 60 -0.21 8.07 10.18
C ILE A 60 0.22 8.67 11.51
N VAL A 61 0.28 7.86 12.58
CA VAL A 61 0.67 8.35 13.91
C VAL A 61 2.10 8.89 13.89
N ALA A 62 3.07 8.15 13.32
CA ALA A 62 4.47 8.56 13.23
C ALA A 62 4.63 9.90 12.50
N PHE A 63 3.84 10.15 11.45
CA PHE A 63 3.82 11.44 10.78
C PHE A 63 3.24 12.56 11.65
N ARG A 64 2.16 12.28 12.41
CA ARG A 64 1.50 13.29 13.27
C ARG A 64 2.34 13.72 14.46
N VAL A 65 3.28 12.89 14.91
CA VAL A 65 4.22 13.19 16.00
C VAL A 65 5.62 13.56 15.49
N ASP A 66 5.75 13.93 14.21
CA ASP A 66 7.00 14.37 13.56
C ASP A 66 8.18 13.38 13.68
N LEU A 67 7.90 12.07 13.84
CA LEU A 67 8.94 11.03 13.89
C LEU A 67 9.53 10.68 12.52
N VAL A 68 8.78 10.95 11.45
CA VAL A 68 9.19 10.65 10.08
C VAL A 68 9.01 11.86 9.18
N SER A 69 9.98 12.11 8.30
CA SER A 69 9.86 13.14 7.27
C SER A 69 8.76 12.78 6.27
N ARG A 70 8.19 13.79 5.58
CA ARG A 70 7.20 13.57 4.50
C ARG A 70 7.74 12.66 3.40
N ARG A 71 8.99 12.86 3.01
CA ARG A 71 9.68 12.03 2.01
C ARG A 71 9.73 10.57 2.46
N THR A 72 10.17 10.34 3.70
CA THR A 72 10.24 8.99 4.29
C THR A 72 8.87 8.35 4.32
N LEU A 73 7.83 9.09 4.75
CA LEU A 73 6.46 8.61 4.77
C LEU A 73 5.97 8.21 3.37
N TYR A 74 6.23 9.02 2.35
CA TYR A 74 5.82 8.71 0.97
C TYR A 74 6.56 7.48 0.42
N LEU A 75 7.86 7.37 0.66
CA LEU A 75 8.63 6.20 0.24
C LEU A 75 8.18 4.92 0.94
N LEU A 76 7.92 4.99 2.25
CA LEU A 76 7.36 3.87 3.01
C LEU A 76 5.98 3.49 2.48
N GLY A 77 5.11 4.47 2.22
CA GLY A 77 3.81 4.24 1.60
C GLY A 77 3.90 3.57 0.23
N VAL A 78 4.80 4.04 -0.65
CA VAL A 78 5.05 3.42 -1.96
C VAL A 78 5.51 1.98 -1.80
N GLY A 79 6.53 1.73 -0.97
CA GLY A 79 7.04 0.38 -0.73
C GLY A 79 5.97 -0.54 -0.15
N PHE A 80 5.13 -0.02 0.73
CA PHE A 80 4.03 -0.74 1.34
C PHE A 80 2.93 -1.10 0.34
N MET A 81 2.47 -0.17 -0.50
CA MET A 81 1.49 -0.43 -1.56
C MET A 81 2.03 -1.44 -2.59
N LEU A 82 3.30 -1.31 -2.98
CA LEU A 82 3.95 -2.28 -3.87
C LEU A 82 4.03 -3.68 -3.24
N ALA A 83 4.38 -3.77 -1.96
CA ALA A 83 4.46 -5.05 -1.25
C ALA A 83 3.07 -5.73 -1.19
N GLN A 84 2.00 -4.97 -0.97
CA GLN A 84 0.64 -5.51 -1.00
C GLN A 84 0.23 -6.00 -2.40
N LEU A 85 0.42 -5.18 -3.44
CA LEU A 85 0.06 -5.53 -4.81
C LEU A 85 0.84 -6.74 -5.32
N LEU A 86 2.17 -6.77 -5.09
CA LEU A 86 3.03 -7.87 -5.49
C LEU A 86 2.76 -9.13 -4.66
N GLY A 87 2.56 -8.98 -3.34
CA GLY A 87 2.23 -10.10 -2.46
C GLY A 87 0.91 -10.76 -2.86
N TRP A 88 -0.11 -9.95 -3.16
CA TRP A 88 -1.37 -10.41 -3.72
C TRP A 88 -1.17 -11.13 -5.06
N PHE A 89 -0.47 -10.50 -6.00
CA PHE A 89 -0.22 -11.09 -7.31
C PHE A 89 0.49 -12.45 -7.22
N VAL A 90 1.54 -12.55 -6.40
CA VAL A 90 2.27 -13.81 -6.15
C VAL A 90 1.38 -14.83 -5.46
N TYR A 91 0.56 -14.42 -4.49
CA TYR A 91 -0.33 -15.33 -3.78
C TYR A 91 -1.32 -16.01 -4.74
N HIS A 92 -1.97 -15.22 -5.61
CA HIS A 92 -2.99 -15.73 -6.54
C HIS A 92 -2.42 -16.45 -7.77
N ASN A 93 -1.21 -16.09 -8.24
CA ASN A 93 -0.67 -16.64 -9.48
C ASN A 93 0.46 -17.67 -9.29
N VAL A 94 1.10 -17.71 -8.12
CA VAL A 94 2.29 -18.56 -7.88
C VAL A 94 2.12 -19.47 -6.68
N ALA A 95 1.51 -18.98 -5.59
CA ALA A 95 1.48 -19.69 -4.31
C ALA A 95 0.18 -20.46 -4.04
N ALA A 96 -0.87 -20.30 -4.84
CA ALA A 96 -2.14 -20.99 -4.66
C ALA A 96 -2.28 -22.20 -5.59
N PRO A 97 -2.01 -23.44 -5.13
CA PRO A 97 -2.09 -24.65 -5.97
C PRO A 97 -3.53 -25.08 -6.33
N ASN A 98 -4.58 -24.38 -5.89
CA ASN A 98 -5.95 -24.92 -5.83
C ASN A 98 -7.07 -24.04 -6.42
N PHE A 99 -6.80 -22.98 -7.20
CA PHE A 99 -7.88 -22.24 -7.87
C PHE A 99 -8.07 -22.76 -9.30
N GLY A 100 -9.31 -23.18 -9.58
CA GLY A 100 -9.69 -24.09 -10.66
C GLY A 100 -9.40 -23.63 -12.09
N HIS A 101 -9.10 -24.61 -12.94
CA HIS A 101 -9.40 -24.68 -14.39
C HIS A 101 -9.05 -23.48 -15.30
N SER A 102 -7.95 -22.77 -15.07
CA SER A 102 -7.40 -21.93 -16.14
C SER A 102 -6.68 -22.82 -17.18
N HIS A 103 -7.30 -23.02 -18.35
CA HIS A 103 -6.74 -23.77 -19.48
C HIS A 103 -5.58 -23.04 -20.20
N GLY A 104 -5.02 -21.99 -19.60
CA GLY A 104 -3.90 -21.23 -20.16
C GLY A 104 -2.57 -21.73 -19.63
N THR A 105 -1.55 -21.79 -20.48
CA THR A 105 -0.15 -21.96 -20.04
C THR A 105 0.60 -20.63 -20.15
N GLY A 106 1.52 -20.36 -19.23
CA GLY A 106 2.40 -19.19 -19.28
C GLY A 106 1.72 -17.84 -18.95
N PHE A 107 2.17 -16.76 -19.60
CA PHE A 107 1.77 -15.38 -19.30
C PHE A 107 0.25 -15.15 -19.41
N THR A 108 -0.41 -15.77 -20.39
CA THR A 108 -1.85 -15.63 -20.60
C THR A 108 -2.67 -16.19 -19.44
N ALA A 109 -2.17 -17.23 -18.75
CA ALA A 109 -2.82 -17.79 -17.57
C ALA A 109 -2.81 -16.80 -16.40
N VAL A 110 -1.67 -16.13 -16.20
CA VAL A 110 -1.47 -15.13 -15.16
C VAL A 110 -2.37 -13.91 -15.38
N VAL A 111 -2.45 -13.43 -16.63
CA VAL A 111 -3.34 -12.31 -16.98
C VAL A 111 -4.81 -12.69 -16.76
N ASN A 112 -5.23 -13.86 -17.22
CA ASN A 112 -6.62 -14.32 -17.06
C ASN A 112 -6.98 -14.52 -15.59
N SER A 113 -6.11 -15.15 -14.79
CA SER A 113 -6.30 -15.32 -13.35
C SER A 113 -6.41 -13.97 -12.63
N THR A 114 -5.50 -13.04 -12.94
CA THR A 114 -5.54 -11.68 -12.39
C THR A 114 -6.86 -10.99 -12.75
N TRP A 115 -7.29 -11.07 -14.00
CA TRP A 115 -8.55 -10.49 -14.47
C TRP A 115 -9.76 -11.12 -13.78
N GLU A 116 -9.74 -12.44 -13.59
CA GLU A 116 -10.79 -13.19 -12.92
C GLU A 116 -10.96 -12.72 -11.49
N HIS A 117 -9.88 -12.63 -10.71
CA HIS A 117 -9.91 -12.10 -9.36
C HIS A 117 -10.40 -10.65 -9.28
N LEU A 118 -9.97 -9.80 -10.20
CA LEU A 118 -10.40 -8.39 -10.23
C LEU A 118 -11.87 -8.20 -10.61
N THR A 119 -12.50 -9.17 -11.29
CA THR A 119 -13.86 -9.02 -11.83
C THR A 119 -14.91 -9.91 -11.17
N GLN A 120 -14.52 -11.07 -10.64
CA GLN A 120 -15.44 -12.01 -9.98
C GLN A 120 -15.58 -11.74 -8.48
N ASP A 121 -14.57 -11.16 -7.83
CA ASP A 121 -14.65 -10.69 -6.45
C ASP A 121 -14.62 -9.14 -6.42
N PRO A 122 -15.79 -8.49 -6.26
CA PRO A 122 -15.88 -7.03 -6.21
C PRO A 122 -15.05 -6.41 -5.09
N LEU A 123 -14.90 -7.07 -3.94
CA LEU A 123 -14.11 -6.53 -2.82
C LEU A 123 -12.62 -6.59 -3.16
N GLU A 124 -12.17 -7.68 -3.76
CA GLU A 124 -10.79 -7.83 -4.23
C GLU A 124 -10.47 -6.77 -5.30
N GLY A 125 -11.35 -6.60 -6.30
CA GLY A 125 -11.21 -5.56 -7.33
C GLY A 125 -11.15 -4.14 -6.75
N VAL A 126 -12.05 -3.79 -5.82
CA VAL A 126 -12.06 -2.48 -5.15
C VAL A 126 -10.81 -2.26 -4.31
N SER A 127 -10.34 -3.27 -3.57
CA SER A 127 -9.09 -3.21 -2.80
C SER A 127 -7.92 -2.88 -3.71
N LYS A 128 -7.72 -3.66 -4.79
CA LYS A 128 -6.57 -3.46 -5.68
C LYS A 128 -6.63 -2.15 -6.44
N LEU A 129 -7.83 -1.69 -6.82
CA LEU A 129 -7.99 -0.36 -7.41
C LEU A 129 -7.60 0.74 -6.43
N THR A 130 -8.04 0.64 -5.17
CA THR A 130 -7.74 1.61 -4.11
C THR A 130 -6.23 1.66 -3.81
N GLU A 131 -5.59 0.50 -3.65
CA GLU A 131 -4.13 0.37 -3.46
C GLU A 131 -3.36 1.00 -4.64
N THR A 132 -3.79 0.73 -5.88
CA THR A 132 -3.16 1.27 -7.10
C THR A 132 -3.30 2.78 -7.17
N LEU A 133 -4.49 3.32 -6.87
CA LEU A 133 -4.71 4.77 -6.83
C LEU A 133 -3.88 5.43 -5.72
N ALA A 134 -3.81 4.82 -4.54
CA ALA A 134 -2.99 5.32 -3.44
C ALA A 134 -1.51 5.37 -3.82
N LEU A 135 -1.00 4.33 -4.48
CA LEU A 135 0.36 4.27 -5.02
C LEU A 135 0.62 5.41 -6.02
N VAL A 136 -0.29 5.62 -6.98
CA VAL A 136 -0.16 6.71 -7.96
C VAL A 136 -0.12 8.07 -7.26
N VAL A 137 -1.03 8.32 -6.32
CA VAL A 137 -1.08 9.57 -5.55
C VAL A 137 0.21 9.77 -4.74
N LEU A 138 0.74 8.73 -4.10
CA LEU A 138 2.02 8.80 -3.38
C LEU A 138 3.19 9.13 -4.30
N LEU A 139 3.26 8.52 -5.49
CA LEU A 139 4.30 8.80 -6.49
C LEU A 139 4.20 10.25 -7.00
N VAL A 140 2.98 10.74 -7.22
CA VAL A 140 2.73 12.14 -7.55
C VAL A 140 3.26 13.03 -6.43
N LEU A 141 2.80 12.83 -5.18
CA LEU A 141 3.23 13.62 -4.03
C LEU A 141 4.76 13.61 -3.82
N LEU A 142 5.41 12.47 -3.99
CA LEU A 142 6.87 12.36 -3.92
C LEU A 142 7.57 13.23 -4.98
N ARG A 143 6.94 13.41 -6.15
CA ARG A 143 7.47 14.20 -7.26
C ARG A 143 7.19 15.69 -7.13
N VAL A 144 6.04 16.07 -6.58
CA VAL A 144 5.52 17.45 -6.63
C VAL A 144 5.51 18.18 -5.29
N ASP A 145 5.49 17.49 -4.14
CA ASP A 145 5.53 18.13 -2.82
C ASP A 145 6.95 18.71 -2.55
N PRO A 146 7.11 20.04 -2.44
CA PRO A 146 8.40 20.65 -2.15
C PRO A 146 9.01 20.18 -0.82
N ARG A 147 8.16 19.80 0.15
CA ARG A 147 8.58 19.35 1.48
C ARG A 147 9.07 17.89 1.48
N ALA A 148 8.91 17.18 0.36
CA ALA A 148 9.43 15.82 0.17
C ALA A 148 10.75 15.78 -0.63
N ARG A 149 11.27 16.94 -1.04
CA ARG A 149 12.58 17.02 -1.68
C ARG A 149 13.66 16.59 -0.68
N PRO A 150 14.75 15.96 -1.14
CA PRO A 150 15.94 15.85 -0.29
C PRO A 150 16.26 17.25 0.20
N ALA A 151 16.67 17.40 1.47
CA ALA A 151 17.36 18.62 1.84
C ALA A 151 18.49 18.75 0.82
N ASP A 152 18.52 19.84 0.03
CA ASP A 152 19.69 20.13 -0.76
C ASP A 152 20.84 20.13 0.23
N ASP A 153 21.70 19.10 0.14
CA ASP A 153 22.99 19.13 0.79
C ASP A 153 23.60 20.43 0.29
N GLY A 154 23.68 21.44 1.17
CA GLY A 154 24.16 22.77 0.78
C GLY A 154 25.49 22.65 0.02
N PRO A 155 25.92 23.72 -0.69
CA PRO A 155 27.07 23.67 -1.58
C PRO A 155 28.23 22.89 -0.94
N PRO A 156 28.89 22.00 -1.71
CA PRO A 156 29.88 21.07 -1.19
C PRO A 156 30.85 21.82 -0.29
N VAL A 157 31.20 21.26 0.87
CA VAL A 157 32.01 21.88 1.95
C VAL A 157 33.23 22.66 1.44
N ARG A 158 33.76 22.31 0.26
CA ARG A 158 34.82 23.06 -0.44
C ARG A 158 34.50 24.55 -0.65
N GLU A 159 33.26 24.93 -0.95
CA GLU A 159 32.89 26.35 -1.14
C GLU A 159 32.79 27.14 0.18
N ARG A 160 32.78 26.47 1.35
CA ARG A 160 32.76 27.14 2.67
C ARG A 160 34.15 27.35 3.28
N LEU A 161 35.17 26.76 2.68
CA LEU A 161 36.56 26.90 3.14
C LEU A 161 37.33 27.98 2.37
N ASP A 162 36.76 28.46 1.26
CA ASP A 162 37.36 29.47 0.38
C ASP A 162 36.71 30.87 0.54
N ALA A 163 35.78 31.05 1.47
CA ALA A 163 35.07 32.31 1.79
C ALA A 163 35.33 32.75 3.23
#